data_AF-A0A6J5WGN9-F1
#
_entry.id   AF-A0A6J5WGN9-F1
#
_cell.length_a   1.000
_cell.length_b   1.000
_cell.length_c   1.000
_cell.angle_alpha   90.00
_cell.angle_beta   90.00
_cell.angle_gamma   90.00
#
_symmetry.space_group_name_H-M   'P 1'
#
loop_
_entity.id
_entity.type
_entity.pdbx_description
1 polymer ?
#
loop_
_entity_poly.entity_id
_entity_poly.type
_entity_poly.pdbx_seq_one_letter_code
_entity_poly.pdbx_strand_id
1 'polypeptide(L)' 'MPCFAIVVAECLALRDGLAYDVHNGWSKKMIEGDSMLIIHCVNPAASIPRSIRLLVHDIILVRSLFEDVAFKKV' A
#
# COMPACT_ATOMS: atom_id res chain seq x y z
N MET A 1 10.55 -10.51 -13.72
CA MET A 1 11.07 -9.59 -12.68
C MET A 1 10.51 -8.22 -12.99
N PRO A 2 9.49 -7.73 -12.28
CA PRO A 2 8.99 -6.38 -12.50
C PRO A 2 10.14 -5.39 -12.27
N CYS A 3 10.25 -4.38 -13.15
CA CYS A 3 11.26 -3.35 -13.00
C CYS A 3 11.09 -2.67 -11.64
N PHE A 4 12.19 -2.46 -10.92
CA PHE A 4 12.19 -1.82 -9.60
C PHE A 4 11.40 -0.49 -9.57
N ALA A 5 11.43 0.26 -10.68
CA ALA A 5 10.68 1.50 -10.85
C ALA A 5 9.14 1.32 -10.87
N ILE A 6 8.64 0.19 -11.39
CA ILE A 6 7.19 -0.10 -11.42
C ILE A 6 6.69 -0.28 -9.99
N VAL A 7 7.41 -1.05 -9.18
CA VAL A 7 7.06 -1.29 -7.77
C VAL A 7 7.10 0.03 -6.98
N VAL A 8 8.08 0.89 -7.22
CA VAL A 8 8.15 2.22 -6.57
C VAL A 8 6.95 3.10 -6.98
N ALA A 9 6.58 3.11 -8.26
CA ALA A 9 5.44 3.88 -8.75
C ALA A 9 4.11 3.39 -8.14
N GLU A 10 3.91 2.08 -8.04
CA GLU A 10 2.75 1.47 -7.40
C GLU A 10 2.67 1.80 -5.90
N CYS A 11 3.81 1.76 -5.18
CA CYS A 11 3.92 2.20 -3.79
C CYS A 11 3.44 3.64 -3.62
N LEU A 12 3.96 4.54 -4.46
CA LEU A 12 3.65 5.96 -4.40
C LEU A 12 2.18 6.22 -4.69
N ALA A 13 1.63 5.62 -5.75
CA ALA A 13 0.23 5.72 -6.08
C ALA A 13 -0.69 5.24 -4.94
N LEU A 14 -0.34 4.11 -4.30
CA LEU A 14 -1.09 3.59 -3.17
C LEU A 14 -1.03 4.51 -1.94
N ARG A 15 0.16 4.98 -1.58
CA ARG A 15 0.35 5.91 -0.45
C ARG A 15 -0.42 7.20 -0.67
N ASP A 16 -0.32 7.79 -1.85
CA ASP A 16 -0.94 9.07 -2.17
C ASP A 16 -2.46 8.94 -2.26
N GLY A 17 -2.97 7.84 -2.80
CA GLY A 17 -4.39 7.50 -2.78
C GLY A 17 -4.94 7.38 -1.35
N LEU A 18 -4.26 6.62 -0.49
CA LEU A 18 -4.62 6.48 0.91
C LEU A 18 -4.60 7.83 1.65
N ALA A 19 -3.56 8.64 1.44
CA ALA A 19 -3.44 9.95 2.08
C ALA A 19 -4.56 10.91 1.64
N TYR A 20 -4.91 10.88 0.34
CA TYR A 20 -6.04 11.62 -0.21
C TYR A 20 -7.36 11.20 0.45
N ASP A 21 -7.59 9.90 0.60
CA ASP A 21 -8.82 9.40 1.21
C ASP A 21 -8.95 9.77 2.70
N VAL A 22 -7.84 9.66 3.46
CA VAL A 22 -7.78 10.12 4.86
C VAL A 22 -8.11 11.61 4.94
N HIS A 23 -7.52 12.42 4.06
CA HIS A 23 -7.78 13.85 4.01
C HIS A 23 -9.26 14.17 3.74
N ASN A 24 -9.95 13.34 2.96
CA ASN A 24 -11.37 13.46 2.67
C ASN A 24 -12.29 12.80 3.73
N GLY A 25 -11.72 12.29 4.83
CA GLY A 25 -12.48 11.69 5.93
C GLY A 25 -13.08 10.32 5.61
N TRP A 26 -12.56 9.63 4.58
CA TRP A 26 -13.04 8.29 4.23
C TRP A 26 -12.41 7.26 5.17
N SER A 27 -13.22 6.69 6.07
CA SER A 27 -12.74 5.75 7.10
C SER A 27 -12.80 4.28 6.68
N LYS A 28 -13.51 3.96 5.59
CA LYS A 28 -13.68 2.58 5.08
C LYS A 28 -13.33 2.51 3.60
N LYS A 29 -12.34 1.69 3.25
CA LYS A 29 -11.82 1.59 1.89
C LYS A 29 -11.51 0.15 1.51
N MET A 30 -11.93 -0.26 0.31
CA MET A 30 -11.46 -1.49 -0.31
C MET A 30 -10.42 -1.12 -1.36
N ILE A 31 -9.23 -1.70 -1.24
CA ILE A 31 -8.10 -1.47 -2.13
C ILE A 31 -7.92 -2.73 -2.96
N GLU A 32 -8.30 -2.62 -4.23
CA GLU A 32 -8.12 -3.67 -5.21
C GLU A 32 -6.80 -3.48 -5.97
N GLY A 33 -6.02 -4.55 -6.12
CA GLY A 33 -4.82 -4.52 -6.96
C GLY A 33 -4.15 -5.89 -7.07
N ASP A 34 -3.49 -6.13 -8.19
CA ASP A 34 -2.71 -7.35 -8.45
C ASP A 34 -1.24 -7.21 -7.99
N SER A 35 -0.86 -6.00 -7.54
CA SER A 35 0.54 -5.65 -7.30
C SER A 35 1.14 -6.52 -6.20
N MET A 36 2.40 -6.91 -6.43
CA MET A 36 3.23 -7.65 -5.47
C MET A 36 3.28 -6.91 -4.11
N LEU A 37 3.07 -5.60 -4.13
CA LEU A 37 2.93 -4.72 -2.98
C LEU A 37 1.73 -5.00 -2.10
N ILE A 38 0.54 -5.24 -2.66
CA ILE A 38 -0.61 -5.66 -1.85
C ILE A 38 -0.28 -6.95 -1.10
N ILE A 39 0.43 -7.87 -1.76
CA ILE A 39 0.89 -9.11 -1.11
C ILE A 39 1.88 -8.81 0.03
N HIS A 40 2.82 -7.88 -0.16
CA HIS A 40 3.76 -7.47 0.88
C HIS A 40 3.12 -6.67 2.03
N CYS A 41 2.11 -5.84 1.76
CA CYS A 41 1.36 -5.08 2.77
C CYS A 41 0.40 -5.96 3.58
N VAL A 42 -0.12 -7.04 2.98
CA VAL A 42 -0.99 -8.02 3.64
C VAL A 42 -0.19 -9.09 4.38
N ASN A 43 0.99 -9.46 3.87
CA ASN A 43 1.84 -10.49 4.44
C ASN A 43 3.15 -9.94 5.00
N PRO A 44 3.22 -9.65 6.32
CA PRO A 44 4.43 -9.10 6.95
C PRO A 44 5.63 -10.06 6.94
N ALA A 45 5.45 -11.33 6.58
CA ALA A 45 6.53 -12.31 6.47
C ALA A 45 7.30 -12.23 5.14
N ALA A 46 6.84 -11.45 4.16
CA ALA A 46 7.48 -11.33 2.87
C ALA A 46 8.68 -10.37 2.94
N SER A 47 9.83 -10.76 2.39
CA SER A 47 11.05 -9.94 2.43
C SER A 47 10.88 -8.67 1.58
N ILE A 48 10.71 -7.53 2.25
CA ILE A 48 10.56 -6.24 1.58
C ILE A 48 11.95 -5.74 1.14
N PRO A 49 12.16 -5.40 -0.15
CA PRO A 49 13.40 -4.77 -0.60
C PRO A 49 13.69 -3.49 0.18
N ARG A 50 14.94 -3.31 0.63
CA ARG A 50 15.35 -2.20 1.50
C ARG A 50 15.01 -0.82 0.92
N SER A 51 15.00 -0.72 -0.41
CA SER A 51 14.75 0.50 -1.17
C SER A 51 13.27 0.93 -1.22
N ILE A 52 12.31 0.02 -1.00
CA ILE A 52 10.88 0.37 -0.85
C ILE A 52 10.39 0.26 0.60
N ARG A 53 11.24 -0.16 1.53
CA ARG A 53 10.88 -0.38 2.92
C ARG A 53 10.27 0.86 3.59
N LEU A 54 10.81 2.05 3.33
CA LEU A 54 10.26 3.30 3.86
C LEU A 54 8.86 3.58 3.30
N LEU A 55 8.67 3.41 2.00
CA LEU A 55 7.36 3.57 1.35
C LEU A 55 6.32 2.59 1.91
N VAL A 56 6.71 1.33 2.13
CA VAL A 56 5.81 0.33 2.73
C VAL A 56 5.45 0.71 4.17
N HIS A 57 6.40 1.20 4.96
CA HIS A 57 6.12 1.71 6.30
C HIS A 57 5.14 2.90 6.28
N ASP A 58 5.32 3.84 5.36
CA ASP A 58 4.39 4.96 5.19
C ASP A 58 2.98 4.47 4.84
N ILE A 59 2.86 3.52 3.91
CA ILE A 59 1.57 2.92 3.54
C ILE A 59 0.92 2.25 4.75
N ILE A 60 1.67 1.49 5.55
CA ILE A 60 1.17 0.85 6.78
C ILE A 60 0.70 1.90 7.80
N LEU A 61 1.44 3.00 7.95
CA LEU A 61 1.09 4.08 8.85
C LEU A 61 -0.20 4.76 8.41
N VAL A 62 -0.32 5.15 7.13
CA VAL A 62 -1.53 5.80 6.61
C VAL A 62 -2.72 4.84 6.66
N ARG A 63 -2.52 3.55 6.35
CA ARG A 63 -3.54 2.50 6.53
C ARG A 63 -4.07 2.45 7.97
N SER A 64 -3.22 2.64 8.98
CA SER A 64 -3.66 2.59 10.38
C SER A 64 -4.66 3.68 10.78
N LEU A 65 -4.84 4.71 9.94
CA LEU A 65 -5.82 5.77 10.12
C LEU A 65 -7.23 5.39 9.65
N PHE A 66 -7.36 4.29 8.91
CA PHE A 66 -8.66 3.78 8.45
C PHE A 66 -9.26 2.85 9.50
N GLU A 67 -10.58 2.93 9.68
CA GLU A 67 -11.32 2.00 10.53
C GLU A 67 -11.39 0.61 9.90
N ASP A 68 -11.56 0.55 8.57
CA ASP A 68 -11.62 -0.70 7.82
C ASP A 68 -10.94 -0.54 6.46
N VAL A 69 -9.78 -1.18 6.30
CA VAL A 69 -9.09 -1.31 5.02
C VAL A 69 -8.97 -2.79 4.67
N ALA A 70 -9.66 -3.18 3.61
CA ALA A 70 -9.55 -4.49 3.00
C ALA A 70 -8.68 -4.39 1.75
N PHE A 71 -7.66 -5.25 1.67
CA PHE A 71 -6.90 -5.44 0.45
C PHE A 71 -7.43 -6.65 -0.29
N LYS A 72 -7.79 -6.49 -1.54
CA LYS A 72 -8.25 -7.57 -2.40
C LYS A 72 -7.33 -7.69 -3.61
N LYS A 73 -6.82 -8.90 -3.80
CA LYS A 73 -6.10 -9.24 -5.02
C LYS A 73 -7.11 -9.44 -6.15
N VAL A 74 -6.90 -8.77 -7.28
CA VAL A 74 -7.65 -8.96 -8.53
C VAL A 74 -6.90 -9.92 -9.44
#